data_AF-A0A920DW72-F1
#
_entry.id   AF-A0A920DW72-F1
#
_cell.length_a   1.000
_cell.length_b   1.000
_cell.length_c   1.000
_cell.angle_alpha   90.00
_cell.angle_beta   90.00
_cell.angle_gamma   90.00
#
_symmetry.space_group_name_H-M   'P 1'
#
loop_
_entity.id
_entity.type
_entity.pdbx_description
1 polymer ?
#
loop_
_entity_poly.entity_id
_entity_poly.type
_entity_poly.pdbx_seq_one_letter_code
_entity_poly.pdbx_strand_id
1 'polypeptide(L)'
;MEILTNKEEVREKLKNNPLQAAHLLRLNGYGSINYECACGETHDANGKDVSCKGSAKPFKALLKCSNNFVTMIKIEGFFRKKAISEYGFKASIMD
;
A
#
# COMPACT_ATOMS: atom_id res chain seq x y z
N MET A 1 5.50 10.32 0.90
CA MET A 1 4.60 9.60 -0.02
C MET A 1 4.08 10.55 -1.08
N GLU A 2 4.00 10.12 -2.32
CA GLU A 2 3.40 10.85 -3.44
C GLU A 2 1.87 10.62 -3.52
N ILE A 3 1.06 11.66 -3.75
CA ILE A 3 -0.40 11.53 -3.92
C ILE A 3 -0.74 11.74 -5.40
N LEU A 4 -1.17 10.66 -6.06
CA LEU A 4 -1.50 10.67 -7.48
C LEU A 4 -2.95 11.14 -7.66
N THR A 5 -3.18 11.98 -8.67
CA THR A 5 -4.48 12.65 -8.87
C THR A 5 -5.17 12.29 -10.18
N ASN A 6 -4.43 11.73 -11.14
CA ASN A 6 -4.97 11.28 -12.43
C ASN A 6 -4.74 9.78 -12.67
N LYS A 7 -5.52 9.23 -13.61
CA LYS A 7 -5.59 7.79 -13.87
C LYS A 7 -4.35 7.27 -14.59
N GLU A 8 -3.74 8.10 -15.43
CA GLU A 8 -2.56 7.79 -16.22
C GLU A 8 -1.33 7.54 -15.32
N GLU A 9 -1.08 8.43 -14.36
CA GLU A 9 -0.02 8.28 -13.35
C GLU A 9 -0.19 7.00 -12.53
N VAL A 10 -1.42 6.72 -12.08
CA VAL A 10 -1.72 5.51 -11.32
C VAL A 10 -1.42 4.27 -12.15
N ARG A 11 -1.86 4.24 -13.41
CA ARG A 11 -1.58 3.12 -14.34
C ARG A 11 -0.09 2.94 -14.56
N GLU A 12 0.66 4.01 -14.75
CA GLU A 12 2.11 3.95 -14.94
C GLU A 12 2.81 3.35 -13.71
N LYS A 13 2.48 3.84 -12.52
CA LYS A 13 3.06 3.33 -11.26
C LYS A 13 2.71 1.86 -11.02
N LEU A 14 1.48 1.44 -11.32
CA LEU A 14 1.05 0.03 -11.21
C LEU A 14 1.71 -0.86 -12.28
N LYS A 15 1.96 -0.33 -13.49
CA LYS A 15 2.73 -1.05 -14.52
C LYS A 15 4.18 -1.28 -14.09
N ASN A 16 4.78 -0.29 -13.43
CA ASN A 16 6.13 -0.39 -12.87
C ASN A 16 6.19 -1.23 -11.58
N ASN A 17 5.04 -1.48 -10.93
CA ASN A 17 4.92 -2.32 -9.74
C ASN A 17 3.84 -3.39 -9.97
N PRO A 18 4.07 -4.37 -10.86
CA PRO A 18 3.06 -5.33 -11.25
C PRO A 18 2.56 -6.10 -10.02
N LEU A 19 1.24 -6.00 -9.81
CA LEU A 19 0.59 -6.63 -8.68
C LEU A 19 0.53 -8.15 -8.87
N GLN A 20 0.84 -8.85 -7.78
CA GLN A 20 0.66 -10.27 -7.61
C GLN A 20 -0.34 -10.51 -6.48
N ALA A 21 -0.69 -11.78 -6.28
CA ALA A 21 -1.62 -12.16 -5.22
C ALA A 21 -1.16 -11.65 -3.85
N ALA A 22 -2.11 -11.11 -3.07
CA ALA A 22 -1.83 -10.49 -1.77
C ALA A 22 -1.11 -11.45 -0.79
N HIS A 23 -1.42 -12.75 -0.83
CA HIS A 23 -0.87 -13.76 0.09
C HIS A 23 0.63 -14.01 -0.08
N LEU A 24 1.25 -13.54 -1.18
CA LEU A 24 2.70 -13.67 -1.40
C LEU A 24 3.52 -12.77 -0.46
N LEU A 25 2.90 -11.71 0.07
CA LEU A 25 3.48 -10.90 1.13
C LEU A 25 2.57 -10.96 2.36
N ARG A 26 2.93 -11.83 3.32
CA ARG A 26 2.14 -12.02 4.55
C ARG A 26 2.43 -10.90 5.55
N LEU A 27 1.65 -9.82 5.47
CA LEU A 27 1.80 -8.65 6.35
C LEU A 27 1.67 -8.98 7.84
N ASN A 28 0.80 -9.94 8.19
CA ASN A 28 0.65 -10.44 9.57
C ASN A 28 1.96 -11.03 10.15
N GLY A 29 2.87 -11.50 9.29
CA GLY A 29 4.17 -12.02 9.72
C GLY A 29 5.14 -10.93 10.23
N TYR A 30 4.82 -9.65 10.01
CA TYR A 30 5.62 -8.52 10.45
C TYR A 30 5.10 -7.88 11.75
N GLY A 31 4.03 -8.41 12.35
CA GLY A 31 3.38 -7.83 13.52
C GLY A 31 2.61 -6.55 13.17
N SER A 32 2.36 -5.70 14.17
CA SER A 32 1.77 -4.37 13.92
C SER A 32 2.79 -3.51 13.18
N ILE A 33 2.39 -3.01 12.00
CA ILE A 33 3.26 -2.18 11.16
C ILE A 33 2.48 -1.02 10.58
N ASN A 34 2.77 0.16 11.12
CA ASN A 34 2.07 1.38 10.77
C ASN A 34 2.62 1.98 9.47
N TYR A 35 1.74 2.59 8.68
CA TYR A 35 2.08 3.32 7.47
C TYR A 35 1.25 4.60 7.34
N GLU A 36 1.83 5.60 6.67
CA GLU A 36 1.13 6.84 6.31
C GLU A 36 0.24 6.57 5.10
N CYS A 37 -1.07 6.78 5.22
CA CYS A 37 -2.01 6.54 4.14
C CYS A 37 -2.35 7.80 3.37
N ALA A 38 -2.65 7.65 2.08
CA ALA A 38 -3.03 8.75 1.21
C ALA A 38 -4.31 9.49 1.64
N CYS A 39 -5.09 8.96 2.59
CA CYS A 39 -6.19 9.67 3.23
C CYS A 39 -5.72 10.76 4.23
N GLY A 40 -4.43 10.78 4.60
CA GLY A 40 -3.85 11.70 5.58
C GLY A 40 -3.68 11.10 6.99
N GLU A 41 -4.19 9.89 7.24
CA GLU A 41 -4.10 9.20 8.53
C GLU A 41 -2.99 8.14 8.54
N THR A 42 -2.59 7.71 9.74
CA THR A 42 -1.72 6.54 9.93
C THR A 42 -2.58 5.32 10.23
N HIS A 43 -2.40 4.24 9.48
CA HIS A 43 -3.07 2.96 9.75
C HIS A 43 -2.07 1.86 10.06
N ASP A 44 -2.53 0.84 10.80
CA ASP A 44 -1.83 -0.45 10.87
C ASP A 44 -2.12 -1.23 9.59
N ALA A 45 -1.09 -1.74 8.91
CA ALA A 45 -1.25 -2.55 7.71
C ALA A 45 -2.07 -3.83 7.94
N ASN A 46 -2.14 -4.30 9.18
CA ASN A 46 -2.95 -5.44 9.61
C ASN A 46 -4.23 -5.02 10.37
N GLY A 47 -4.57 -3.73 10.34
CA GLY A 47 -5.78 -3.17 10.93
C GLY A 47 -7.05 -3.64 10.22
N LYS A 48 -8.18 -3.66 10.95
CA LYS A 48 -9.49 -4.09 10.42
C LYS A 48 -10.06 -3.14 9.37
N ASP A 49 -9.60 -1.90 9.38
CA ASP A 49 -9.94 -0.82 8.46
C ASP A 49 -9.11 -0.84 7.18
N VAL A 50 -8.15 -1.77 7.06
CA VAL A 50 -7.25 -1.89 5.92
C VAL A 50 -7.42 -3.25 5.23
N SER A 51 -7.45 -3.23 3.90
CA SER A 51 -7.48 -4.45 3.08
C SER A 51 -6.34 -4.47 2.08
N CYS A 52 -5.61 -5.57 2.00
CA CYS A 52 -4.55 -5.76 1.01
C CYS A 52 -5.17 -6.16 -0.34
N LYS A 53 -4.95 -5.34 -1.37
CA LYS A 53 -5.44 -5.56 -2.74
C LYS A 53 -4.45 -6.35 -3.60
N GLY A 54 -3.18 -6.34 -3.24
CA GLY A 54 -2.14 -7.07 -3.95
C GLY A 54 -0.78 -6.84 -3.34
N SER A 55 0.20 -7.64 -3.78
CA SER A 55 1.60 -7.48 -3.41
C SER A 55 2.44 -7.15 -4.65
N ALA A 56 3.58 -6.50 -4.47
CA ALA A 56 4.55 -6.25 -5.54
C ALA A 56 5.98 -6.47 -5.03
N LYS A 57 6.92 -6.67 -5.96
CA LYS A 57 8.34 -6.84 -5.61
C LYS A 57 9.06 -5.49 -5.56
N PRO A 58 10.12 -5.34 -4.75
CA PRO A 58 10.48 -6.20 -3.61
C PRO A 58 9.70 -5.78 -2.35
N PHE A 59 9.04 -6.74 -1.69
CA PHE A 59 8.35 -6.56 -0.39
C PHE A 59 7.37 -5.38 -0.33
N LYS A 60 6.54 -5.20 -1.37
CA LYS A 60 5.52 -4.15 -1.41
C LYS A 60 4.12 -4.70 -1.27
N ALA A 61 3.22 -3.91 -0.70
CA ALA A 61 1.79 -4.19 -0.63
C ALA A 61 0.97 -2.97 -1.07
N LEU A 62 -0.08 -3.24 -1.83
CA LEU A 62 -1.09 -2.24 -2.17
C LEU A 62 -2.25 -2.37 -1.19
N LEU A 63 -2.40 -1.38 -0.33
CA LEU A 63 -3.39 -1.37 0.76
C LEU A 63 -4.51 -0.41 0.44
N LYS A 64 -5.75 -0.79 0.76
CA LYS A 64 -6.93 0.09 0.69
C LYS A 64 -7.51 0.28 2.08
N CYS A 65 -7.65 1.52 2.54
CA CYS A 65 -8.31 1.85 3.80
C CYS A 65 -9.82 2.05 3.62
N SER A 66 -10.54 2.13 4.75
CA SER A 66 -11.99 2.41 4.83
C SER A 66 -12.40 3.74 4.20
N ASN A 67 -11.51 4.74 4.21
CA ASN A 67 -11.72 6.05 3.58
C ASN A 67 -11.65 6.01 2.03
N ASN A 68 -11.59 4.82 1.42
CA ASN A 68 -11.47 4.62 -0.03
C ASN A 68 -10.21 5.20 -0.66
N PHE A 69 -9.12 5.28 0.11
CA PHE A 69 -7.78 5.56 -0.43
C PHE A 69 -6.97 4.27 -0.56
N VAL A 70 -6.13 4.23 -1.57
CA VAL A 70 -5.19 3.16 -1.85
C VAL A 70 -3.78 3.69 -1.65
N THR A 71 -2.90 2.89 -1.04
CA THR A 71 -1.51 3.25 -0.76
C THR A 71 -0.60 2.07 -1.04
N MET A 72 0.43 2.29 -1.85
CA MET A 72 1.53 1.36 -2.04
C MET A 72 2.55 1.57 -0.93
N ILE A 73 2.77 0.53 -0.13
CA ILE A 73 3.79 0.50 0.90
C ILE A 73 4.92 -0.44 0.51
N LYS A 74 6.13 -0.15 0.96
CA LYS A 74 7.30 -1.02 0.90
C LYS A 74 7.73 -1.38 2.31
N ILE A 75 7.89 -2.67 2.59
CA ILE A 75 8.42 -3.16 3.86
C ILE A 75 9.95 -3.17 3.79
N GLU A 76 10.59 -2.48 4.71
CA GLU A 76 12.05 -2.40 4.82
C GLU A 76 12.54 -2.73 6.24
N GLY A 77 13.85 -2.95 6.37
CA GLY A 77 14.55 -3.17 7.63
C GLY A 77 14.91 -4.64 7.87
N PHE A 78 16.08 -4.89 8.45
CA PHE A 78 16.54 -6.24 8.80
C PHE A 78 16.10 -6.63 10.21
N PHE A 79 16.42 -5.79 11.21
CA PHE A 79 16.10 -6.02 12.62
C PHE A 79 14.72 -5.48 13.05
N ARG A 80 14.36 -4.27 12.60
CA ARG A 80 13.06 -3.65 12.86
C ARG A 80 12.39 -3.36 11.52
N LYS A 81 11.29 -4.04 11.26
CA LYS A 81 10.51 -3.86 10.04
C LYS A 81 9.76 -2.54 10.12
N LYS A 82 9.75 -1.78 9.03
CA LYS A 82 8.98 -0.53 8.87
C LYS A 82 8.32 -0.50 7.51
N ALA A 83 7.12 0.07 7.43
CA ALA A 83 6.45 0.32 6.17
C ALA A 83 6.76 1.74 5.70
N ILE A 84 7.19 1.86 4.46
CA ILE A 84 7.44 3.12 3.78
C ILE A 84 6.36 3.32 2.73
N SER A 85 5.56 4.36 2.87
CA SER A 85 4.53 4.71 1.89
C SER A 85 5.16 5.38 0.68
N GLU A 86 5.12 4.72 -0.47
CA GLU A 86 5.71 5.22 -1.71
C GLU A 86 4.77 6.21 -2.38
N TYR A 87 3.58 5.75 -2.75
CA TYR A 87 2.53 6.56 -3.37
C TYR A 87 1.15 6.09 -2.95
N GLY A 88 0.14 6.94 -3.15
CA GLY A 88 -1.26 6.55 -3.00
C GLY A 88 -2.20 7.45 -3.77
N PHE A 89 -3.47 7.04 -3.84
CA PHE A 89 -4.49 7.67 -4.66
C PHE A 89 -5.89 7.33 -4.13
N LYS A 90 -6.88 8.15 -4.47
CA LYS A 90 -8.28 7.84 -4.18
C LYS A 90 -8.76 6.71 -5.10
N ALA A 91 -9.42 5.70 -4.55
CA ALA A 91 -9.84 4.51 -5.31
C ALA A 91 -10.68 4.88 -6.55
N SER A 92 -11.51 5.92 -6.44
CA SER A 92 -12.37 6.42 -7.53
C SER A 92 -11.62 6.94 -8.76
N ILE A 93 -10.31 7.15 -8.69
CA ILE A 93 -9.49 7.50 -9.87
C ILE A 93 -9.37 6.29 -10.82
N MET A 94 -9.44 5.08 -10.27
CA MET A 94 -9.29 3.83 -11.03
C MET A 94 -10.61 3.15 -11.39
N ASP A 95 -11.73 3.64 -10.85
CA ASP A 95 -13.08 3.22 -11.23
C ASP A 95 -13.37 3.52 -12.73
#